data_AF-A0A8J8BQ33-F1
#
_entry.id   AF-A0A8J8BQ33-F1
#
_cell.length_a   1.000
_cell.length_b   1.000
_cell.length_c   1.000
_cell.angle_alpha   90.00
_cell.angle_beta   90.00
_cell.angle_gamma   90.00
#
_symmetry.space_group_name_H-M   'P 1'
#
loop_
_entity.id
_entity.type
_entity.pdbx_description
1 polymer ?
#
loop_
_entity_poly.entity_id
_entity_poly.type
_entity_poly.pdbx_seq_one_letter_code
_entity_poly.pdbx_strand_id
1 'polypeptide(L)'
;MGDDSETGVEGEGPSKDPYLEWLNREKARKIFNLGDYSMEVSEDRVVVRGKVGREWGKERVFDRESVDTSIEPRSRKSQYILYVGFGFYILGFMTLFVADGMMVPDQLNLFAFSLFVLLLPILLYAALPMKPFLIGSALFYLVLFSLPAGGQLGTMFQIVEEMLGEGYVEAFFVGASFLPIIMHIIVRQTLVRYDFWLKEGDRTFHSLVSGRVAPIAMNYIRNWTPPRGRFSVGKFMWSDFQLFFLRLGKARMKSCF
;
A
#
# COMPACT_ATOMS: atom_id res chain seq x y z
N MET A 1 40.32 -27.04 -56.10
CA MET A 1 40.55 -26.00 -55.09
C MET A 1 39.45 -24.99 -55.34
N GLY A 2 38.28 -25.17 -54.73
CA GLY A 2 37.99 -24.79 -53.35
C GLY A 2 37.44 -23.36 -53.42
N ASP A 3 36.31 -22.97 -52.85
CA ASP A 3 35.53 -23.54 -51.76
C ASP A 3 34.09 -23.01 -51.87
N ASP A 4 33.19 -23.76 -51.25
CA ASP A 4 31.79 -23.46 -51.04
C ASP A 4 31.58 -22.17 -50.22
N SER A 5 30.43 -21.52 -50.41
CA SER A 5 29.52 -21.15 -49.30
C SER A 5 28.34 -20.31 -49.78
N GLU A 6 27.29 -21.01 -50.21
CA GLU A 6 25.93 -20.61 -49.86
C GLU A 6 25.83 -20.60 -48.33
N THR A 7 25.44 -19.46 -47.73
CA THR A 7 24.79 -19.48 -46.42
C THR A 7 23.61 -18.52 -46.47
N GLY A 8 22.46 -19.09 -46.86
CA GLY A 8 21.18 -18.59 -46.36
C GLY A 8 21.17 -18.75 -44.85
N VAL A 9 21.13 -17.63 -44.14
CA VAL A 9 20.70 -17.64 -42.74
C VAL A 9 19.25 -17.20 -42.77
N GLU A 10 18.36 -18.18 -42.94
CA GLU A 10 16.98 -18.07 -42.49
C GLU A 10 17.04 -17.68 -41.02
N GLY A 11 16.68 -16.43 -40.73
CA GLY A 11 16.44 -15.99 -39.37
C GLY A 11 15.26 -16.78 -38.84
N GLU A 12 15.56 -17.84 -38.10
CA GLU A 12 14.61 -18.49 -37.20
C GLU A 12 14.00 -17.38 -36.32
N GLY A 13 12.74 -17.06 -36.60
CA GLY A 13 11.91 -16.29 -35.69
C GLY A 13 11.89 -16.95 -34.31
N PRO A 14 11.51 -16.21 -33.25
CA PRO A 14 11.57 -16.73 -31.88
C PRO A 14 10.89 -18.10 -31.81
N SER A 15 11.68 -19.12 -31.48
CA SER A 15 11.17 -20.49 -31.37
C SER A 15 10.05 -20.48 -30.33
N LYS A 16 8.82 -20.74 -30.79
CA LYS A 16 7.64 -20.94 -29.96
C LYS A 16 7.75 -22.32 -29.32
N ASP A 17 8.62 -22.45 -28.32
CA ASP A 17 8.68 -23.68 -27.52
C ASP A 17 7.35 -23.83 -26.78
N PRO A 18 6.52 -24.85 -27.11
CA PRO A 18 5.22 -25.06 -26.47
C PRO A 18 5.35 -25.28 -24.96
N TYR A 19 6.50 -25.77 -24.51
CA TYR A 19 6.80 -25.96 -23.10
C TYR A 19 7.00 -24.63 -22.36
N LEU A 20 7.73 -23.67 -22.96
CA LEU A 20 7.90 -22.33 -22.40
C LEU A 20 6.57 -21.56 -22.37
N GLU A 21 5.73 -21.71 -23.39
CA GLU A 21 4.38 -21.14 -23.40
C GLU A 21 3.52 -21.75 -22.28
N TRP A 22 3.49 -23.07 -22.14
CA TRP A 22 2.77 -23.74 -21.05
C TRP A 22 3.26 -23.28 -19.67
N LEU A 23 4.58 -23.21 -19.48
CA LEU A 23 5.18 -22.79 -18.21
C LEU A 23 4.86 -21.32 -17.87
N ASN A 24 4.80 -20.46 -18.88
CA ASN A 24 4.38 -19.06 -18.72
C ASN A 24 2.89 -18.93 -18.39
N ARG A 25 2.03 -19.73 -19.04
CA ARG A 25 0.59 -19.81 -18.70
C ARG A 25 0.38 -20.30 -17.27
N GLU A 26 1.16 -21.29 -16.83
CA GLU A 26 1.06 -21.83 -15.47
C GLU A 26 1.58 -20.84 -14.41
N LYS A 27 2.66 -20.10 -14.72
CA LYS A 27 3.15 -19.00 -13.87
C LYS A 27 2.16 -17.83 -13.78
N ALA A 28 1.37 -17.60 -14.83
CA ALA A 28 0.35 -16.56 -14.89
C ALA A 28 -0.97 -16.97 -14.21
N ARG A 29 -1.13 -18.24 -13.83
CA ARG A 29 -2.29 -18.69 -13.06
C ARG A 29 -2.26 -18.11 -11.64
N LYS A 30 -3.36 -17.50 -11.21
CA LYS A 30 -3.46 -16.90 -9.88
C LYS A 30 -4.66 -17.37 -9.09
N ILE A 31 -4.41 -17.80 -7.86
CA ILE A 31 -5.45 -18.22 -6.92
C ILE A 31 -5.68 -17.12 -5.88
N PHE A 32 -6.94 -16.74 -5.73
CA PHE A 32 -7.46 -15.78 -4.76
C PHE A 32 -8.37 -16.48 -3.76
N ASN A 33 -8.22 -16.14 -2.47
CA ASN A 33 -9.09 -16.66 -1.43
C ASN A 33 -10.22 -15.65 -1.13
N LEU A 34 -11.44 -15.97 -1.55
CA LEU A 34 -12.62 -15.12 -1.41
C LEU A 34 -13.44 -15.47 -0.14
N GLY A 35 -12.79 -16.05 0.88
CA GLY A 35 -13.46 -16.57 2.08
C GLY A 35 -13.95 -17.99 1.84
N ASP A 36 -15.26 -18.15 1.67
CA ASP A 36 -15.90 -19.45 1.45
C ASP A 36 -15.62 -20.03 0.06
N TYR A 37 -14.98 -19.26 -0.82
CA TYR A 37 -14.66 -19.66 -2.20
C TYR A 37 -13.17 -19.50 -2.52
N SER A 38 -12.65 -20.36 -3.38
CA SER A 38 -11.38 -20.17 -4.10
C SER A 38 -11.70 -19.64 -5.47
N MET A 39 -10.99 -18.62 -5.94
CA MET A 39 -11.07 -18.18 -7.31
C MET A 39 -9.72 -18.33 -7.98
N GLU A 40 -9.67 -19.13 -9.02
CA GLU A 40 -8.52 -19.31 -9.88
C GLU A 40 -8.75 -18.51 -11.17
N VAL A 41 -7.78 -17.68 -11.52
CA VAL A 41 -7.81 -16.88 -12.75
C VAL A 41 -6.65 -17.35 -13.63
N SER A 42 -6.99 -17.87 -14.81
CA SER A 42 -6.06 -18.17 -15.90
C SER A 42 -6.32 -17.24 -17.09
N GLU A 43 -5.52 -17.38 -18.16
CA GLU A 43 -5.51 -16.48 -19.31
C GLU A 43 -6.87 -16.41 -20.04
N ASP A 44 -7.59 -17.52 -19.99
CA ASP A 44 -8.81 -17.82 -20.73
C ASP A 44 -10.06 -17.90 -19.82
N ARG A 45 -9.89 -18.19 -18.53
CA ARG A 45 -11.02 -18.51 -17.66
C ARG A 45 -10.86 -18.05 -16.22
N VAL A 46 -12.00 -17.86 -15.58
CA VAL A 46 -12.14 -17.64 -14.14
C VAL A 46 -12.91 -18.81 -13.56
N VAL A 47 -12.27 -19.59 -12.69
CA VAL A 47 -12.88 -20.75 -12.02
C VAL A 47 -13.10 -20.41 -10.55
N VAL A 48 -14.35 -20.46 -10.11
CA VAL A 48 -14.73 -20.26 -8.71
C VAL A 48 -15.16 -21.59 -8.11
N ARG A 49 -14.50 -22.00 -7.01
CA ARG A 49 -14.76 -23.27 -6.31
C ARG A 49 -15.19 -23.01 -4.88
N GLY A 50 -16.31 -23.60 -4.45
CA GLY A 50 -16.74 -23.52 -3.06
C GLY A 50 -15.87 -24.37 -2.13
N LYS A 51 -15.54 -23.83 -0.96
CA LYS A 51 -14.70 -24.46 0.08
C LYS A 51 -15.47 -24.88 1.32
N VAL A 52 -16.74 -24.50 1.45
CA VAL A 52 -17.51 -24.72 2.68
C VAL A 52 -18.97 -25.06 2.36
N GLY A 53 -19.59 -25.89 3.20
CA GLY A 53 -21.03 -26.13 3.21
C GLY A 53 -21.58 -26.77 1.94
N ARG A 54 -22.80 -26.37 1.54
CA ARG A 54 -23.51 -26.93 0.38
C ARG A 54 -22.87 -26.61 -0.98
N GLU A 55 -21.93 -25.67 -1.01
CA GLU A 55 -21.20 -25.28 -2.22
C GLU A 55 -19.81 -25.95 -2.30
N TRP A 56 -19.42 -26.76 -1.29
CA TRP A 56 -18.14 -27.46 -1.29
C TRP A 56 -17.98 -28.34 -2.53
N GLY A 57 -16.88 -28.14 -3.26
CA GLY A 57 -16.57 -28.88 -4.48
C GLY A 57 -17.39 -28.47 -5.72
N LYS A 58 -18.36 -27.56 -5.59
CA LYS A 58 -19.05 -27.00 -6.76
C LYS A 58 -18.16 -25.97 -7.43
N GLU A 59 -18.09 -26.06 -8.76
CA GLU A 59 -17.31 -25.15 -9.58
C GLU A 59 -18.22 -24.33 -10.48
N ARG A 60 -17.92 -23.04 -10.61
CA ARG A 60 -18.49 -22.15 -11.63
C ARG A 60 -17.35 -21.64 -12.50
N VAL A 61 -17.50 -21.77 -13.81
CA VAL A 61 -16.50 -21.36 -14.78
C VAL A 61 -17.07 -20.22 -15.60
N PHE A 62 -16.28 -19.16 -15.73
CA PHE A 62 -16.56 -17.98 -16.53
C PHE A 62 -15.43 -17.80 -17.55
N ASP A 63 -15.75 -17.31 -18.75
CA ASP A 63 -14.74 -16.83 -19.68
C ASP A 63 -14.19 -15.48 -19.18
N ARG A 64 -12.86 -15.35 -19.13
CA ARG A 64 -12.21 -14.14 -18.60
C ARG A 64 -12.49 -12.93 -19.50
N GLU A 65 -12.59 -13.11 -20.82
CA GLU A 65 -12.74 -11.99 -21.75
C GLU A 65 -14.15 -11.40 -21.74
N SER A 66 -15.15 -12.23 -21.43
CA SER A 66 -16.56 -11.85 -21.45
C SER A 66 -17.11 -11.47 -20.07
N VAL A 67 -16.44 -11.89 -18.97
CA VAL A 67 -16.95 -11.70 -17.62
C VAL A 67 -16.82 -10.26 -17.16
N ASP A 68 -17.95 -9.61 -16.87
CA ASP A 68 -17.95 -8.33 -16.18
C ASP A 68 -17.74 -8.56 -14.68
N THR A 69 -16.84 -7.76 -14.13
CA THR A 69 -16.42 -7.85 -12.72
C THR A 69 -16.70 -6.54 -12.03
N SER A 70 -17.42 -6.57 -10.91
CA SER A 70 -17.69 -5.35 -10.13
C SER A 70 -17.51 -5.57 -8.65
N ILE A 71 -17.13 -4.50 -7.95
CA ILE A 71 -16.99 -4.49 -6.50
C ILE A 71 -17.75 -3.31 -5.93
N GLU A 72 -18.50 -3.55 -4.86
CA GLU A 72 -19.18 -2.50 -4.11
C GLU A 72 -18.86 -2.63 -2.62
N PRO A 73 -18.43 -1.56 -1.93
CA PRO A 73 -18.18 -1.63 -0.50
C PRO A 73 -19.52 -1.72 0.26
N ARG A 74 -19.75 -2.82 0.96
CA ARG A 74 -21.00 -3.08 1.70
C ARG A 74 -21.28 -2.03 2.79
N SER A 75 -20.23 -1.49 3.39
CA SER A 75 -20.32 -0.42 4.38
C SER A 75 -19.05 0.40 4.41
N ARG A 76 -19.20 1.72 4.30
CA ARG A 76 -18.12 2.70 4.51
C ARG A 76 -18.07 3.24 5.94
N LYS A 77 -18.97 2.81 6.83
CA LYS A 77 -19.07 3.32 8.22
C LYS A 77 -17.73 3.25 8.96
N SER A 78 -16.99 2.15 8.83
CA SER A 78 -15.68 1.99 9.47
C SER A 78 -14.64 2.99 8.97
N GLN A 79 -14.74 3.45 7.71
CA GLN A 79 -13.85 4.49 7.17
C GLN A 79 -14.21 5.87 7.73
N TYR A 80 -15.50 6.19 7.84
CA TYR A 80 -15.93 7.47 8.43
C TYR A 80 -15.53 7.59 9.90
N ILE A 81 -15.75 6.54 10.70
CA ILE A 81 -15.34 6.51 12.11
C ILE A 81 -13.83 6.70 12.23
N LEU A 82 -13.06 6.08 11.33
CA LEU A 82 -11.61 6.27 11.29
C LEU A 82 -11.22 7.73 11.02
N TYR A 83 -11.88 8.40 10.06
CA TYR A 83 -11.59 9.80 9.75
C TYR A 83 -11.95 10.74 10.91
N VAL A 84 -13.04 10.47 11.62
CA VAL A 84 -13.38 11.18 12.87
C VAL A 84 -12.28 10.96 13.91
N GLY A 85 -11.82 9.72 14.07
CA GLY A 85 -10.68 9.40 14.93
C GLY A 85 -9.39 10.14 14.54
N PHE A 86 -9.13 10.32 13.25
CA PHE A 86 -8.00 11.13 12.78
C PHE A 86 -8.16 12.61 13.09
N GLY A 87 -9.39 13.15 13.06
CA GLY A 87 -9.66 14.50 13.54
C GLY A 87 -9.22 14.68 14.99
N PHE A 88 -9.65 13.77 15.88
CA PHE A 88 -9.22 13.79 17.28
C PHE A 88 -7.71 13.58 17.45
N TYR A 89 -7.10 12.72 16.64
CA TYR A 89 -5.65 12.49 16.66
C TYR A 89 -4.87 13.76 16.30
N ILE A 90 -5.29 14.47 15.24
CA ILE A 90 -4.66 15.73 14.82
C ILE A 90 -4.77 16.77 15.94
N LEU A 91 -5.95 16.90 16.55
CA LEU A 91 -6.16 17.81 17.67
C LEU A 91 -5.23 17.47 18.85
N GLY A 92 -5.17 16.20 19.24
CA GLY A 92 -4.27 15.74 20.31
C GLY A 92 -2.80 16.00 19.98
N PHE A 93 -2.37 15.77 18.74
CA PHE A 93 -1.01 16.08 18.30
C PHE A 93 -0.70 17.58 18.40
N MET A 94 -1.63 18.44 17.96
CA MET A 94 -1.45 19.90 18.06
C MET A 94 -1.37 20.37 19.52
N THR A 95 -2.12 19.75 20.44
CA THR A 95 -2.07 20.13 21.85
C THR A 95 -0.71 19.90 22.52
N LEU A 96 0.14 19.02 21.98
CA LEU A 96 1.51 18.85 22.49
C LEU A 96 2.36 20.10 22.34
N PHE A 97 2.01 20.97 21.39
CA PHE A 97 2.74 22.20 21.08
C PHE A 97 2.11 23.42 21.74
N VAL A 98 1.19 23.22 22.69
CA VAL A 98 0.72 24.29 23.58
C VAL A 98 1.79 24.51 24.64
N ALA A 99 2.50 25.63 24.57
CA ALA A 99 3.53 26.00 25.52
C ALA A 99 3.15 27.29 26.25
N ASP A 100 3.30 27.27 27.58
CA ASP A 100 3.09 28.45 28.42
C ASP A 100 4.16 29.52 28.13
N GLY A 101 3.76 30.78 28.08
CA GLY A 101 4.67 31.90 27.84
C GLY A 101 4.98 32.18 26.36
N MET A 102 4.38 31.45 25.41
CA MET A 102 4.49 31.72 23.99
C MET A 102 3.47 32.78 23.54
N MET A 103 3.87 33.69 22.65
CA MET A 103 2.96 34.64 22.03
C MET A 103 1.96 33.92 21.11
N VAL A 104 0.69 34.36 21.11
CA VAL A 104 -0.38 33.74 20.30
C VAL A 104 -0.03 33.58 18.81
N PRO A 105 0.58 34.57 18.13
CA PRO A 105 0.97 34.42 16.72
C PRO A 105 2.00 33.30 16.50
N ASP A 106 2.96 33.15 17.41
CA ASP A 106 3.98 32.11 17.32
C ASP A 106 3.39 30.72 17.54
N GLN A 107 2.43 30.62 18.46
CA GLN A 107 1.68 29.39 18.70
C GLN A 107 0.82 28.99 17.49
N LEU A 108 0.16 29.94 16.83
CA LEU A 108 -0.57 29.69 15.58
C LEU A 108 0.36 29.21 14.47
N ASN A 109 1.55 29.80 14.35
CA ASN A 109 2.56 29.36 13.38
C ASN A 109 3.06 27.93 13.68
N LEU A 110 3.28 27.62 14.95
CA LEU A 110 3.69 26.29 15.42
C LEU A 110 2.64 25.23 15.10
N PHE A 111 1.36 25.58 15.28
CA PHE A 111 0.22 24.73 14.93
C PHE A 111 0.09 24.50 13.43
N ALA A 112 0.21 25.56 12.63
CA ALA A 112 0.17 25.44 11.17
C ALA A 112 1.31 24.54 10.66
N PHE A 113 2.51 24.71 11.22
CA PHE A 113 3.67 23.91 10.85
C PHE A 113 3.53 22.43 11.29
N SER A 114 3.03 22.20 12.51
CA SER A 114 2.72 20.86 13.03
C SER A 114 1.70 20.12 12.16
N LEU A 115 0.64 20.83 11.75
CA LEU A 115 -0.38 20.33 10.84
C LEU A 115 0.23 20.00 9.46
N PHE A 116 1.12 20.84 8.94
CA PHE A 116 1.82 20.59 7.68
C PHE A 116 2.69 19.32 7.76
N VAL A 117 3.49 19.17 8.82
CA VAL A 117 4.32 17.97 9.04
C VAL A 117 3.47 16.70 9.09
N LEU A 118 2.30 16.76 9.74
CA LEU A 118 1.41 15.61 9.89
C LEU A 118 0.62 15.31 8.61
N LEU A 119 0.11 16.32 7.91
CA LEU A 119 -0.77 16.16 6.76
C LEU A 119 -0.04 15.87 5.45
N LEU A 120 1.18 16.39 5.25
CA LEU A 120 1.87 16.23 3.97
C LEU A 120 2.08 14.74 3.59
N PRO A 121 2.54 13.84 4.50
CA PRO A 121 2.63 12.42 4.19
C PRO A 121 1.27 11.78 3.84
N ILE A 122 0.18 12.25 4.45
CA ILE A 122 -1.18 11.78 4.15
C ILE A 122 -1.59 12.20 2.74
N LEU A 123 -1.31 13.45 2.36
CA LEU A 123 -1.55 13.95 1.01
C LEU A 123 -0.74 13.18 -0.03
N LEU A 124 0.56 12.95 0.23
CA LEU A 124 1.41 12.13 -0.63
C LEU A 124 0.87 10.71 -0.76
N TYR A 125 0.41 10.10 0.33
CA TYR A 125 -0.20 8.77 0.31
C TYR A 125 -1.48 8.71 -0.52
N ALA A 126 -2.30 9.75 -0.47
CA ALA A 126 -3.54 9.83 -1.23
C ALA A 126 -3.30 10.07 -2.74
N ALA A 127 -2.29 10.88 -3.07
CA ALA A 127 -2.01 11.29 -4.44
C ALA A 127 -1.11 10.31 -5.21
N LEU A 128 -0.23 9.59 -4.52
CA LEU A 128 0.83 8.82 -5.16
C LEU A 128 0.68 7.31 -4.96
N PRO A 129 1.14 6.50 -5.94
CA PRO A 129 1.36 5.07 -5.71
C PRO A 129 2.40 4.84 -4.59
N MET A 130 2.33 3.68 -3.93
CA MET A 130 3.15 3.36 -2.74
C MET A 130 4.65 3.64 -2.90
N LYS A 131 5.25 3.29 -4.04
CA LYS A 131 6.70 3.49 -4.27
C LYS A 131 7.08 4.98 -4.33
N PRO A 132 6.49 5.79 -5.23
CA PRO A 132 6.67 7.25 -5.20
C PRO A 132 6.32 7.90 -3.86
N PHE A 133 5.26 7.44 -3.18
CA PHE A 133 4.89 7.92 -1.83
C PHE A 133 6.03 7.75 -0.81
N LEU A 134 6.64 6.56 -0.76
CA LEU A 134 7.74 6.28 0.18
C LEU A 134 8.97 7.16 -0.12
N ILE A 135 9.31 7.31 -1.39
CA ILE A 135 10.44 8.17 -1.82
C ILE A 135 10.15 9.63 -1.46
N GLY A 136 8.95 10.14 -1.79
CA GLY A 136 8.54 11.51 -1.49
C GLY A 136 8.54 11.81 0.01
N SER A 137 8.05 10.88 0.82
CA SER A 137 8.05 11.02 2.28
C SER A 137 9.46 10.99 2.86
N ALA A 138 10.34 10.11 2.36
CA ALA A 138 11.74 10.06 2.79
C ALA A 138 12.48 11.35 2.45
N LEU A 139 12.29 11.88 1.24
CA LEU A 139 12.86 13.18 0.83
C LEU A 139 12.33 14.33 1.69
N PHE A 140 11.02 14.34 1.96
CA PHE A 140 10.41 15.35 2.82
C PHE A 140 11.07 15.38 4.21
N TYR A 141 11.19 14.23 4.87
CA TYR A 141 11.80 14.15 6.20
C TYR A 141 13.30 14.44 6.18
N LEU A 142 14.02 14.01 5.13
CA LEU A 142 15.43 14.36 4.97
C LEU A 142 15.61 15.88 4.88
N VAL A 143 14.77 16.56 4.09
CA VAL A 143 14.79 18.03 4.01
C VAL A 143 14.44 18.63 5.37
N LEU A 144 13.34 18.21 5.99
CA LEU A 144 12.87 18.72 7.27
C LEU A 144 13.96 18.66 8.35
N PHE A 145 14.66 17.52 8.49
CA PHE A 145 15.70 17.31 9.50
C PHE A 145 17.09 17.84 9.11
N SER A 146 17.24 18.34 7.87
CA SER A 146 18.45 19.03 7.40
C SER A 146 18.38 20.55 7.55
N LEU A 147 17.17 21.09 7.76
CA LEU A 147 16.99 22.52 8.02
C LEU A 147 17.65 22.89 9.37
N PRO A 148 18.25 24.08 9.45
CA PRO A 148 18.81 24.55 10.72
C PRO A 148 17.71 24.63 11.78
N ALA A 149 18.03 24.25 13.02
CA ALA A 149 17.12 24.24 14.17
C ALA A 149 16.80 25.65 14.68
N GLY A 150 16.40 26.56 13.78
CA GLY A 150 15.95 27.90 14.08
C GLY A 150 14.43 28.04 13.90
N GLY A 151 13.86 29.07 14.52
CA GLY A 151 12.43 29.37 14.42
C GLY A 151 11.53 28.26 14.95
N GLN A 152 10.36 28.09 14.34
CA GLN A 152 9.32 27.17 14.81
C GLN A 152 9.75 25.70 14.80
N LEU A 153 10.61 25.31 13.86
CA LEU A 153 11.14 23.94 13.78
C LEU A 153 12.00 23.60 15.01
N GLY A 154 12.88 24.53 15.40
CA GLY A 154 13.71 24.37 16.60
C GLY A 154 12.86 24.26 17.86
N THR A 155 11.84 25.11 18.00
CA THR A 155 10.89 25.06 19.13
C THR A 155 10.14 23.74 19.19
N MET A 156 9.66 23.21 18.05
CA MET A 156 9.01 21.90 18.01
C MET A 156 9.96 20.77 18.42
N PHE A 157 11.21 20.83 17.99
CA PHE A 157 12.20 19.81 18.32
C PHE A 157 12.50 19.81 19.82
N GLN A 158 12.67 21.00 20.41
CA GLN A 158 12.86 21.17 21.86
C GLN A 158 11.68 20.62 22.66
N ILE A 159 10.44 20.98 22.30
CA ILE A 159 9.24 20.48 23.00
C ILE A 159 9.19 18.94 22.95
N VAL A 160 9.46 18.34 21.79
CA VAL A 160 9.44 16.88 21.64
C VAL A 160 10.57 16.21 22.42
N GLU A 161 11.75 16.83 22.43
CA GLU A 161 12.93 16.36 23.17
C GLU A 161 12.70 16.42 24.69
N GLU A 162 12.05 17.48 25.18
CA GLU A 162 11.64 17.58 26.60
C GLU A 162 10.60 16.51 26.97
N MET A 163 9.70 16.15 26.06
CA MET A 163 8.66 15.15 26.30
C MET A 163 9.14 13.70 26.23
N LEU A 164 10.05 13.38 25.30
CA LEU A 164 10.43 12.00 24.96
C LEU A 164 11.90 11.66 25.26
N GLY A 165 12.73 12.66 25.55
CA GLY A 165 14.17 12.54 25.71
C GLY A 165 14.96 12.76 24.42
N GLU A 166 16.26 12.99 24.60
CA GLU A 166 17.19 13.26 23.49
C GLU A 166 17.23 12.12 22.46
N GLY A 167 17.28 12.48 21.19
CA GLY A 167 17.41 11.53 20.07
C GLY A 167 16.12 10.82 19.62
N TYR A 168 14.96 11.17 20.19
CA TYR A 168 13.66 10.60 19.77
C TYR A 168 12.84 11.51 18.85
N VAL A 169 13.32 12.73 18.59
CA VAL A 169 12.60 13.76 17.82
C VAL A 169 12.23 13.27 16.42
N GLU A 170 13.18 12.73 15.66
CA GLU A 170 12.91 12.28 14.29
C GLU A 170 11.95 11.09 14.26
N ALA A 171 12.15 10.13 15.16
CA ALA A 171 11.30 8.95 15.27
C ALA A 171 9.85 9.33 15.63
N PHE A 172 9.68 10.34 16.48
CA PHE A 172 8.37 10.85 16.86
C PHE A 172 7.63 11.46 15.67
N PHE A 173 8.22 12.41 14.94
CA PHE A 173 7.54 13.08 13.82
C PHE A 173 7.18 12.11 12.69
N VAL A 174 8.12 11.23 12.35
CA VAL A 174 7.86 10.19 11.35
C VAL A 174 6.77 9.24 11.84
N GLY A 175 6.89 8.73 13.07
CA GLY A 175 5.92 7.81 13.64
C GLY A 175 4.51 8.42 13.70
N ALA A 176 4.41 9.65 14.18
CA ALA A 176 3.15 10.38 14.31
C ALA A 176 2.47 10.58 12.94
N SER A 177 3.20 11.04 11.94
CA SER A 177 2.63 11.26 10.60
C SER A 177 2.24 9.98 9.85
N PHE A 178 2.96 8.87 10.08
CA PHE A 178 2.67 7.59 9.42
C PHE A 178 1.54 6.83 10.12
N LEU A 179 1.31 7.05 11.41
CA LEU A 179 0.28 6.34 12.18
C LEU A 179 -1.12 6.40 11.54
N PRO A 180 -1.65 7.57 11.10
CA PRO A 180 -2.91 7.63 10.37
C PRO A 180 -2.91 6.81 9.08
N ILE A 181 -1.82 6.86 8.31
CA ILE A 181 -1.70 6.11 7.05
C ILE A 181 -1.77 4.60 7.33
N ILE A 182 -1.05 4.16 8.36
CA ILE A 182 -1.02 2.76 8.80
C ILE A 182 -2.40 2.30 9.25
N MET A 183 -3.06 3.07 10.10
CA MET A 183 -4.40 2.76 10.58
C MET A 183 -5.42 2.71 9.44
N HIS A 184 -5.32 3.63 8.47
CA HIS A 184 -6.13 3.61 7.25
C HIS A 184 -5.91 2.33 6.44
N ILE A 185 -4.66 1.93 6.26
CA ILE A 185 -4.31 0.69 5.56
C ILE A 185 -4.91 -0.52 6.28
N ILE A 186 -4.75 -0.62 7.59
CA ILE A 186 -5.24 -1.74 8.41
C ILE A 186 -6.75 -1.82 8.31
N VAL A 187 -7.47 -0.74 8.61
CA VAL A 187 -8.94 -0.71 8.57
C VAL A 187 -9.47 -1.07 7.18
N ARG A 188 -8.85 -0.55 6.12
CA ARG A 188 -9.23 -0.89 4.75
C ARG A 188 -8.97 -2.36 4.39
N GLN A 189 -7.94 -2.97 5.00
CA GLN A 189 -7.60 -4.38 4.80
C GLN A 189 -8.44 -5.34 5.62
N THR A 190 -8.85 -4.97 6.83
CA THR A 190 -9.45 -5.91 7.79
C THR A 190 -10.95 -5.72 7.95
N LEU A 191 -11.43 -4.48 7.91
CA LEU A 191 -12.82 -4.15 8.27
C LEU A 191 -13.70 -3.90 7.05
N VAL A 192 -13.15 -3.46 5.93
CA VAL A 192 -13.94 -3.20 4.72
C VAL A 192 -14.27 -4.52 4.03
N ARG A 193 -15.56 -4.79 3.91
CA ARG A 193 -16.11 -5.91 3.14
C ARG A 193 -16.64 -5.38 1.81
N TYR A 194 -16.38 -6.13 0.75
CA TYR A 194 -16.81 -5.82 -0.60
C TYR A 194 -17.79 -6.90 -1.06
N ASP A 195 -18.91 -6.47 -1.63
CA ASP A 195 -19.73 -7.31 -2.47
C ASP A 195 -19.01 -7.46 -3.80
N PHE A 196 -18.56 -8.68 -4.09
CA PHE A 196 -17.82 -9.03 -5.29
C PHE A 196 -18.74 -9.78 -6.25
N TRP A 197 -18.84 -9.28 -7.48
CA TRP A 197 -19.72 -9.83 -8.50
C TRP A 197 -18.93 -10.23 -9.75
N LEU A 198 -19.29 -11.39 -10.30
CA LEU A 198 -18.94 -11.82 -11.65
C LEU A 198 -20.24 -12.02 -12.42
N LYS A 199 -20.33 -11.43 -13.62
CA LYS A 199 -21.51 -11.55 -14.49
C LYS A 199 -21.08 -11.91 -15.92
N GLU A 200 -21.66 -12.96 -16.46
CA GLU A 200 -21.44 -13.44 -17.83
C GLU A 200 -22.78 -13.91 -18.40
N GLY A 201 -23.45 -13.07 -19.18
CA GLY A 201 -24.83 -13.31 -19.60
C GLY A 201 -25.75 -13.54 -18.40
N ASP A 202 -26.44 -14.68 -18.37
CA ASP A 202 -27.33 -15.08 -17.26
C ASP A 202 -26.59 -15.67 -16.06
N ARG A 203 -25.29 -15.99 -16.20
CA ARG A 203 -24.49 -16.56 -15.11
C ARG A 203 -24.01 -15.45 -14.21
N THR A 204 -24.40 -15.53 -12.94
CA THR A 204 -23.95 -14.60 -11.92
C THR A 204 -23.31 -15.33 -10.76
N PHE A 205 -22.22 -14.76 -10.25
CA PHE A 205 -21.62 -15.14 -8.98
C PHE A 205 -21.52 -13.91 -8.09
N HIS A 206 -21.87 -14.11 -6.82
CA HIS A 206 -21.82 -13.10 -5.78
C HIS A 206 -21.15 -13.71 -4.56
N SER A 207 -20.21 -12.97 -3.99
CA SER A 207 -19.63 -13.31 -2.69
C SER A 207 -19.25 -12.06 -1.92
N LEU A 208 -19.32 -12.16 -0.60
CA LEU A 208 -18.84 -11.13 0.30
C LEU A 208 -17.38 -11.38 0.64
N VAL A 209 -16.50 -10.52 0.16
CA VAL A 209 -15.04 -10.68 0.28
C VAL A 209 -14.49 -9.62 1.21
N SER A 210 -13.67 -10.03 2.18
CA SER A 210 -13.03 -9.10 3.10
C SER A 210 -11.69 -8.60 2.57
N GLY A 211 -11.44 -7.31 2.78
CA GLY A 211 -10.11 -6.73 2.59
C GLY A 211 -9.67 -6.52 1.15
N ARG A 212 -8.36 -6.66 0.90
CA ARG A 212 -7.75 -6.32 -0.39
C ARG A 212 -7.96 -7.35 -1.49
N VAL A 213 -8.53 -8.52 -1.19
CA VAL A 213 -8.60 -9.61 -2.17
C VAL A 213 -9.53 -9.24 -3.34
N ALA A 214 -10.72 -8.70 -3.06
CA ALA A 214 -11.68 -8.29 -4.09
C ALA A 214 -11.12 -7.28 -5.12
N PRO A 215 -10.53 -6.13 -4.72
CA PRO A 215 -9.99 -5.19 -5.70
C PRO A 215 -8.80 -5.74 -6.48
N ILE A 216 -7.96 -6.59 -5.87
CA ILE A 216 -6.83 -7.22 -6.58
C ILE A 216 -7.36 -8.24 -7.60
N ALA A 217 -8.31 -9.08 -7.20
CA ALA A 217 -8.98 -10.05 -8.07
C ALA A 217 -9.61 -9.37 -9.29
N MET A 218 -10.42 -8.33 -9.08
CA MET A 218 -11.06 -7.57 -10.15
C MET A 218 -10.02 -6.98 -11.13
N ASN A 219 -8.96 -6.34 -10.61
CA ASN A 219 -7.91 -5.77 -11.46
C ASN A 219 -7.16 -6.85 -12.26
N TYR A 220 -6.93 -8.03 -11.65
CA TYR A 220 -6.25 -9.13 -12.32
C TYR A 220 -7.09 -9.73 -13.46
N ILE A 221 -8.40 -9.89 -13.26
CA ILE A 221 -9.32 -10.38 -14.29
C ILE A 221 -9.37 -9.42 -15.48
N ARG A 222 -9.56 -8.12 -15.20
CA ARG A 222 -9.70 -7.08 -16.24
C ARG A 222 -8.43 -6.82 -17.03
N ASN A 223 -7.31 -6.65 -16.33
CA ASN A 223 -6.09 -6.12 -16.95
C ASN A 223 -5.03 -7.17 -17.25
N TRP A 224 -5.21 -8.42 -16.79
CA TRP A 224 -4.23 -9.51 -16.90
C TRP A 224 -2.81 -9.15 -16.40
N THR A 225 -2.66 -8.02 -15.71
CA THR A 225 -1.39 -7.60 -15.15
C THR A 225 -1.20 -8.32 -13.82
N PRO A 226 -0.08 -9.03 -13.63
CA PRO A 226 0.25 -9.57 -12.33
C PRO A 226 0.24 -8.46 -11.29
N PRO A 227 -0.19 -8.72 -10.04
CA PRO A 227 -0.17 -7.71 -8.99
C PRO A 227 1.28 -7.24 -8.86
N ARG A 228 1.59 -6.06 -9.42
CA ARG A 228 2.94 -5.50 -9.48
C ARG A 228 3.49 -5.47 -8.06
N GLY A 229 4.51 -6.29 -7.80
CA GLY A 229 5.33 -6.25 -6.58
C GLY A 229 4.54 -6.26 -5.27
N ARG A 230 4.41 -7.46 -4.68
CA ARG A 230 3.83 -7.66 -3.35
C ARG A 230 4.52 -6.77 -2.29
N PHE A 231 3.93 -5.63 -1.97
CA PHE A 231 4.16 -4.99 -0.67
C PHE A 231 3.28 -5.70 0.35
N SER A 232 3.82 -6.75 0.96
CA SER A 232 3.30 -7.24 2.23
C SER A 232 3.56 -6.16 3.25
N VAL A 233 2.53 -5.36 3.57
CA VAL A 233 2.58 -4.35 4.63
C VAL A 233 3.06 -4.99 5.94
N GLY A 234 2.71 -6.25 6.19
CA GLY A 234 3.17 -7.00 7.37
C GLY A 234 4.68 -7.27 7.40
N LYS A 235 5.34 -7.48 6.26
CA LYS A 235 6.80 -7.69 6.22
C LYS A 235 7.55 -6.35 6.32
N PHE A 236 7.11 -5.34 5.55
CA PHE A 236 7.77 -4.04 5.54
C PHE A 236 7.56 -3.23 6.82
N MET A 237 6.37 -3.27 7.45
CA MET A 237 6.12 -2.47 8.65
C MET A 237 6.81 -2.97 9.91
N TRP A 238 7.00 -4.29 10.04
CA TRP A 238 7.61 -4.87 11.24
C TRP A 238 9.12 -5.04 11.12
N SER A 239 9.66 -5.50 10.00
CA SER A 239 11.12 -5.61 9.86
C SER A 239 11.72 -4.33 9.29
N ASP A 240 11.25 -3.89 8.12
CA ASP A 240 12.05 -2.94 7.33
C ASP A 240 11.85 -1.49 7.76
N PHE A 241 10.65 -1.09 8.20
CA PHE A 241 10.36 0.28 8.64
C PHE A 241 10.99 0.58 10.01
N GLN A 242 10.90 -0.35 10.96
CA GLN A 242 11.60 -0.24 12.25
C GLN A 242 13.13 -0.26 12.06
N LEU A 243 13.67 -1.16 11.21
CA LEU A 243 15.10 -1.21 10.92
C LEU A 243 15.61 0.00 10.12
N PHE A 244 14.79 0.59 9.23
CA PHE A 244 15.17 1.77 8.45
C PHE A 244 15.38 2.99 9.36
N PHE A 245 14.47 3.26 10.29
CA PHE A 245 14.60 4.40 11.22
C PHE A 245 15.61 4.13 12.34
N LEU A 246 15.71 2.90 12.86
CA LEU A 246 16.80 2.53 13.79
C LEU A 246 18.18 2.67 13.13
N ARG A 247 18.30 2.44 11.81
CA ARG A 247 19.54 2.66 11.06
C ARG A 247 19.81 4.13 10.77
N LEU A 248 18.79 4.94 10.49
CA LEU A 248 18.95 6.40 10.34
C LEU A 248 19.39 7.07 11.66
N GLY A 249 18.82 6.66 12.80
CA GLY A 249 19.27 7.12 14.12
C GLY A 249 20.70 6.70 14.46
N LYS A 250 21.11 5.48 14.08
CA LYS A 250 22.50 5.01 14.27
C LYS A 250 23.52 5.62 13.31
N ALA A 251 23.11 6.04 12.11
CA ALA A 251 24.02 6.63 11.12
C ALA A 251 24.47 8.05 11.52
N ARG A 252 23.62 8.83 12.22
CA ARG A 252 24.00 10.14 12.77
C ARG A 252 24.96 10.05 13.96
N MET A 253 24.95 8.94 14.72
CA MET A 253 25.90 8.71 15.81
C MET A 253 27.35 8.37 15.36
N LYS A 254 27.59 8.15 14.05
CA LYS A 254 28.93 7.85 13.53
C LYS A 254 29.63 9.01 12.83
N SER A 255 28.97 10.16 12.67
CA SER A 255 29.58 11.35 12.06
C SER A 255 29.92 12.47 13.07
N CYS A 256 29.82 12.18 14.37
CA CYS A 256 30.29 13.06 15.44
C CYS A 256 31.25 12.27 16.35
N PHE A 257 32.37 11.83 15.78
CA PHE A 257 33.64 11.56 16.46
C PHE A 257 34.77 11.78 15.44
#